data_AF-A0A354MXK4-F1
#
_entry.id   AF-A0A354MXK4-F1
#
_cell.length_a   1.000
_cell.length_b   1.000
_cell.length_c   1.000
_cell.angle_alpha   90.00
_cell.angle_beta   90.00
_cell.angle_gamma   90.00
#
_symmetry.space_group_name_H-M   'P 1'
#
loop_
_entity.id
_entity.type
_entity.pdbx_description
1 polymer ?
#
loop_
_entity_poly.entity_id
_entity_poly.type
_entity_poly.pdbx_seq_one_letter_code
_entity_poly.pdbx_strand_id
1 'polypeptide(L)'
;MKKITKVKDIVYKRYTIEEGKAAFAAFESAVKNATSAADILKAREAWLTEMRHYATAASLSNCRFTLNTRDEFYQAEMDYYDEKSPEFQELMTAYASLMLNTPFRPELEKTLNPRIFKNFEIRRKAFSPIVTEECKKENALTTEYSKFMSEMKFEYDGKEIPLTVLRGYLSHSDRNIRRAAAEALGKGLKKNAETLDRIYDDLVKIRTEIAHKLGYRDFVELGYYRMGRIDYDREMVSRFRENVV
;
A
#
# COMPACT_ATOMS: atom_id res chain seq x y z
N MET A 1 11.12 -13.53 29.83
CA MET A 1 10.17 -12.86 28.91
C MET A 1 10.98 -12.02 27.91
N LYS A 2 10.77 -12.17 26.60
CA LYS A 2 11.38 -11.26 25.62
C LYS A 2 10.90 -9.83 25.90
N LYS A 3 11.82 -8.87 25.98
CA LYS A 3 11.53 -7.45 26.20
C LYS A 3 10.58 -6.98 25.08
N ILE A 4 9.40 -6.50 25.46
CA ILE A 4 8.45 -5.92 24.51
C ILE A 4 9.00 -4.54 24.12
N THR A 5 9.38 -4.37 22.86
CA THR A 5 9.76 -3.07 22.30
C THR A 5 8.50 -2.27 22.04
N LYS A 6 8.37 -1.07 22.62
CA LYS A 6 7.24 -0.19 22.31
C LYS A 6 7.48 0.47 20.95
N VAL A 7 6.41 0.76 20.21
CA VAL A 7 6.50 1.38 18.86
C VAL A 7 7.31 2.67 18.88
N LYS A 8 7.13 3.50 19.92
CA LYS A 8 7.88 4.75 20.10
C LYS A 8 9.39 4.55 20.30
N ASP A 9 9.82 3.37 20.75
CA ASP A 9 11.22 3.05 21.03
C ASP A 9 11.93 2.42 19.82
N ILE A 10 11.21 2.16 18.71
CA ILE A 10 11.81 1.64 17.49
C ILE A 10 12.53 2.80 16.79
N VAL A 11 13.83 2.66 16.57
CA VAL A 11 14.63 3.70 15.88
C VAL A 11 14.27 3.71 14.40
N TYR A 12 13.94 4.89 13.87
CA TYR A 12 13.75 5.07 12.44
C TYR A 12 15.10 5.23 11.76
N LYS A 13 15.31 4.46 10.70
CA LYS A 13 16.38 4.65 9.73
C LYS A 13 15.76 4.44 8.36
N ARG A 14 15.95 5.41 7.45
CA ARG A 14 15.54 5.25 6.05
C ARG A 14 16.23 4.02 5.45
N TYR A 15 15.47 3.18 4.75
CA TYR A 15 16.01 2.11 3.92
C TYR A 15 16.01 2.60 2.48
N THR A 16 17.18 2.71 1.86
CA THR A 16 17.29 3.34 0.55
C THR A 16 17.04 2.36 -0.59
N ILE A 17 16.65 2.88 -1.75
CA ILE A 17 16.50 2.08 -2.96
C ILE A 17 17.84 1.48 -3.41
N GLU A 18 18.96 2.13 -3.12
CA GLU A 18 20.31 1.61 -3.37
C GLU A 18 20.61 0.39 -2.47
N GLU A 19 20.25 0.45 -1.18
CA GLU A 19 20.33 -0.72 -0.27
C GLU A 19 19.49 -1.88 -0.84
N GLY A 20 18.26 -1.60 -1.30
CA GLY A 20 17.38 -2.59 -1.92
C GLY A 20 17.92 -3.18 -3.22
N LYS A 21 18.47 -2.35 -4.12
CA LYS A 21 19.10 -2.80 -5.38
C LYS A 21 20.32 -3.67 -5.12
N ALA A 22 21.16 -3.30 -4.15
CA ALA A 22 22.32 -4.11 -3.75
C ALA A 22 21.89 -5.47 -3.17
N ALA A 23 20.89 -5.48 -2.29
CA ALA A 23 20.31 -6.71 -1.75
C ALA A 23 19.74 -7.62 -2.86
N PHE A 24 19.05 -7.03 -3.84
CA PHE A 24 18.48 -7.77 -4.96
C PHE A 24 19.57 -8.35 -5.86
N ALA A 25 20.60 -7.58 -6.19
CA ALA A 25 21.74 -8.05 -6.98
C ALA A 25 22.46 -9.24 -6.31
N ALA A 26 22.62 -9.20 -4.99
CA ALA A 26 23.16 -10.32 -4.23
C ALA A 26 22.25 -11.56 -4.29
N PHE A 27 20.95 -11.39 -4.14
CA PHE A 27 19.97 -12.47 -4.29
C PHE A 27 19.98 -13.06 -5.71
N GLU A 28 19.95 -12.23 -6.73
CA GLU A 28 19.95 -12.65 -8.14
C GLU A 28 21.22 -13.46 -8.47
N SER A 29 22.38 -12.97 -8.06
CA SER A 29 23.65 -13.67 -8.23
C SER A 29 23.65 -15.04 -7.53
N ALA A 30 23.15 -15.11 -6.29
CA ALA A 30 23.06 -16.36 -5.56
C ALA A 30 22.10 -17.36 -6.22
N VAL A 31 20.96 -16.91 -6.76
CA VAL A 31 20.02 -17.78 -7.49
C VAL A 31 20.61 -18.27 -8.82
N LYS A 32 21.32 -17.42 -9.56
CA LYS A 32 21.97 -17.80 -10.83
C LYS A 32 23.05 -18.87 -10.65
N ASN A 33 23.76 -18.83 -9.53
CA ASN A 33 24.83 -19.77 -9.20
C ASN A 33 24.36 -20.94 -8.30
N ALA A 34 23.07 -21.04 -8.00
CA ALA A 34 22.53 -22.07 -7.12
C ALA A 34 22.68 -23.46 -7.75
N THR A 35 23.12 -24.42 -6.94
CA THR A 35 23.24 -25.83 -7.35
C THR A 35 22.16 -26.70 -6.71
N SER A 36 21.36 -26.13 -5.81
CA SER A 36 20.31 -26.82 -5.07
C SER A 36 19.18 -25.88 -4.65
N ALA A 37 18.02 -26.44 -4.30
CA ALA A 37 16.94 -25.68 -3.66
C ALA A 37 17.37 -25.05 -2.32
N ALA A 38 18.30 -25.69 -1.59
CA ALA A 38 18.82 -25.18 -0.32
C ALA A 38 19.58 -23.86 -0.50
N ASP A 39 20.35 -23.72 -1.58
CA ASP A 39 21.06 -22.48 -1.91
C ASP A 39 20.07 -21.32 -2.13
N ILE A 40 18.97 -21.59 -2.84
CA ILE A 40 17.91 -20.60 -3.08
C ILE A 40 17.20 -20.23 -1.79
N LEU A 41 16.90 -21.19 -0.90
CA LEU A 41 16.29 -20.90 0.39
C LEU A 41 17.18 -20.00 1.26
N LYS A 42 18.50 -20.24 1.24
CA LYS A 42 19.48 -19.38 1.93
C LYS A 42 19.51 -17.97 1.34
N ALA A 43 19.57 -17.85 0.01
CA ALA A 43 19.52 -16.55 -0.68
C ALA A 43 18.22 -15.81 -0.37
N ARG A 44 17.09 -16.52 -0.38
CA ARG A 44 15.77 -16.00 -0.06
C ARG A 44 15.70 -15.45 1.37
N GLU A 45 16.27 -16.13 2.36
CA GLU A 45 16.24 -15.60 3.74
C GLU A 45 17.04 -14.30 3.89
N ALA A 46 18.17 -14.18 3.20
CA ALA A 46 18.92 -12.93 3.15
C ALA A 46 18.09 -11.81 2.49
N TRP A 47 17.49 -12.08 1.33
CA TRP A 47 16.58 -11.15 0.66
C TRP A 47 15.41 -10.71 1.54
N LEU A 48 14.75 -11.66 2.22
CA LEU A 48 13.64 -11.35 3.11
C LEU A 48 14.06 -10.54 4.34
N THR A 49 15.29 -10.69 4.81
CA THR A 49 15.84 -9.85 5.88
C THR A 49 15.88 -8.38 5.45
N GLU A 50 16.40 -8.13 4.25
CA GLU A 50 16.46 -6.80 3.66
C GLU A 50 15.06 -6.21 3.41
N MET A 51 14.12 -7.02 2.91
CA MET A 51 12.73 -6.57 2.73
C MET A 51 12.00 -6.30 4.06
N ARG A 52 12.40 -6.95 5.16
CA ARG A 52 11.91 -6.61 6.50
C ARG A 52 12.44 -5.25 6.96
N HIS A 53 13.69 -4.89 6.64
CA HIS A 53 14.23 -3.57 6.94
C HIS A 53 13.50 -2.47 6.16
N TYR A 54 13.32 -2.66 4.85
CA TYR A 54 12.49 -1.79 4.02
C TYR A 54 11.08 -1.61 4.59
N ALA A 55 10.36 -2.71 4.83
CA ALA A 55 8.99 -2.68 5.33
C ALA A 55 8.88 -2.00 6.70
N THR A 56 9.87 -2.19 7.58
CA THR A 56 9.93 -1.53 8.89
C THR A 56 10.08 -0.02 8.73
N ALA A 57 11.02 0.42 7.89
CA ALA A 57 11.28 1.83 7.66
C ALA A 57 10.07 2.53 7.03
N ALA A 58 9.51 1.97 5.95
CA ALA A 58 8.32 2.51 5.29
C ALA A 58 7.11 2.59 6.24
N SER A 59 6.89 1.55 7.06
CA SER A 59 5.78 1.54 8.02
C SER A 59 5.96 2.56 9.14
N LEU A 60 7.19 2.75 9.64
CA LEU A 60 7.47 3.77 10.65
C LEU A 60 7.32 5.19 10.11
N SER A 61 7.75 5.43 8.87
CA SER A 61 7.54 6.70 8.19
C SER A 61 6.04 7.03 8.10
N ASN A 62 5.24 6.09 7.56
CA ASN A 62 3.80 6.26 7.44
C ASN A 62 3.09 6.44 8.79
N CYS A 63 3.42 5.62 9.79
CA CYS A 63 2.83 5.74 11.13
C CYS A 63 3.10 7.11 11.76
N ARG A 64 4.35 7.62 11.66
CA ARG A 64 4.73 8.89 12.26
C ARG A 64 4.22 10.10 11.47
N PHE A 65 4.17 10.00 10.15
CA PHE A 65 3.50 10.98 9.30
C PHE A 65 2.01 11.09 9.63
N THR A 66 1.29 9.97 9.73
CA THR A 66 -0.16 9.98 10.00
C THR A 66 -0.50 10.42 11.43
N LEU A 67 0.43 10.29 12.39
CA LEU A 67 0.30 10.88 13.72
C LEU A 67 0.37 12.41 13.71
N ASN A 68 1.21 12.99 12.85
CA ASN A 68 1.33 14.44 12.69
C ASN A 68 1.74 14.78 11.25
N THR A 69 0.77 15.05 10.37
CA THR A 69 1.03 15.36 8.96
C THR A 69 1.70 16.72 8.73
N ARG A 70 1.99 17.47 9.80
CA ARG A 70 2.74 18.74 9.77
C ARG A 70 4.22 18.56 10.11
N ASP A 71 4.64 17.35 10.49
CA ASP A 71 6.04 17.04 10.74
C ASP A 71 6.80 16.99 9.40
N GLU A 72 7.62 18.01 9.13
CA GLU A 72 8.36 18.15 7.87
C GLU A 72 9.32 16.98 7.62
N PHE A 73 9.89 16.38 8.69
CA PHE A 73 10.78 15.24 8.54
C PHE A 73 10.02 14.03 8.00
N TYR A 74 8.90 13.65 8.65
CA TYR A 74 8.13 12.49 8.18
C TYR A 74 7.35 12.76 6.90
N GLN A 75 7.05 14.01 6.56
CA GLN A 75 6.57 14.37 5.22
C GLN A 75 7.63 14.02 4.16
N ALA A 76 8.89 14.46 4.35
CA ALA A 76 9.96 14.16 3.40
C ALA A 76 10.28 12.65 3.31
N GLU A 77 10.13 11.90 4.40
CA GLU A 77 10.25 10.43 4.38
C GLU A 77 9.09 9.76 3.63
N MET A 78 7.87 10.28 3.76
CA MET A 78 6.73 9.80 2.97
C MET A 78 6.92 10.08 1.49
N ASP A 79 7.31 11.30 1.12
CA ASP A 79 7.56 11.69 -0.27
C ASP A 79 8.62 10.78 -0.92
N TYR A 80 9.68 10.45 -0.16
CA TYR A 80 10.69 9.49 -0.60
C TYR A 80 10.10 8.10 -0.89
N TYR A 81 9.31 7.53 0.02
CA TYR A 81 8.74 6.19 -0.22
C TYR A 81 7.63 6.21 -1.26
N ASP A 82 6.89 7.30 -1.42
CA ASP A 82 5.91 7.45 -2.49
C ASP A 82 6.59 7.45 -3.86
N GLU A 83 7.73 8.15 -3.99
CA GLU A 83 8.54 8.19 -5.20
C GLU A 83 9.24 6.85 -5.49
N LYS A 84 9.82 6.21 -4.46
CA LYS A 84 10.66 5.02 -4.60
C LYS A 84 9.93 3.70 -4.50
N SER A 85 8.71 3.66 -3.95
CA SER A 85 7.96 2.40 -3.81
C SER A 85 7.72 1.66 -5.13
N PRO A 86 7.52 2.29 -6.30
CA PRO A 86 7.44 1.57 -7.57
C PRO A 86 8.75 0.85 -7.93
N GLU A 87 9.91 1.44 -7.63
CA GLU A 87 11.20 0.78 -7.83
C GLU A 87 11.36 -0.42 -6.87
N PHE A 88 10.91 -0.31 -5.62
CA PHE A 88 10.86 -1.47 -4.72
C PHE A 88 9.88 -2.56 -5.21
N GLN A 89 8.74 -2.17 -5.77
CA GLN A 89 7.78 -3.12 -6.37
C GLN A 89 8.38 -3.85 -7.57
N GLU A 90 9.22 -3.18 -8.37
CA GLU A 90 10.00 -3.80 -9.44
C GLU A 90 10.93 -4.89 -8.89
N LEU A 91 11.72 -4.59 -7.86
CA LEU A 91 12.60 -5.58 -7.23
C LEU A 91 11.82 -6.79 -6.69
N MET A 92 10.66 -6.54 -6.05
CA MET A 92 9.80 -7.60 -5.54
C MET A 92 9.19 -8.46 -6.66
N THR A 93 8.92 -7.86 -7.83
CA THR A 93 8.39 -8.56 -9.01
C THR A 93 9.47 -9.35 -9.72
N ALA A 94 10.70 -8.83 -9.77
CA ALA A 94 11.86 -9.53 -10.27
C ALA A 94 12.21 -10.73 -9.37
N TYR A 95 12.17 -10.56 -8.04
CA TYR A 95 12.29 -11.66 -7.07
C TYR A 95 11.23 -12.75 -7.31
N ALA A 96 9.96 -12.37 -7.45
CA ALA A 96 8.86 -13.30 -7.75
C ALA A 96 9.12 -14.06 -9.07
N SER A 97 9.64 -13.37 -10.09
CA SER A 97 9.96 -13.98 -11.38
C SER A 97 11.10 -14.99 -11.28
N LEU A 98 12.18 -14.69 -10.55
CA LEU A 98 13.28 -15.62 -10.31
C LEU A 98 12.81 -16.87 -9.55
N MET A 99 11.95 -16.70 -8.53
CA MET A 99 11.39 -17.82 -7.77
C MET A 99 10.45 -18.70 -8.61
N LEU A 100 9.74 -18.13 -9.59
CA LEU A 100 8.86 -18.90 -10.48
C LEU A 100 9.59 -19.62 -11.60
N ASN A 101 10.72 -19.07 -12.06
CA ASN A 101 11.45 -19.55 -13.24
C ASN A 101 12.66 -20.44 -12.91
N THR A 102 13.03 -20.56 -11.63
CA THR A 102 14.15 -21.41 -11.21
C THR A 102 13.87 -22.90 -11.49
N PRO A 103 14.87 -23.69 -11.96
CA PRO A 103 14.70 -25.13 -12.17
C PRO A 103 14.40 -25.89 -10.88
N PHE A 104 14.72 -25.31 -9.71
CA PHE A 104 14.47 -25.91 -8.40
C PHE A 104 13.06 -25.65 -7.87
N ARG A 105 12.16 -25.00 -8.64
CA ARG A 105 10.79 -24.71 -8.21
C ARG A 105 10.03 -25.95 -7.67
N PRO A 106 10.08 -27.13 -8.31
CA PRO A 106 9.38 -28.32 -7.80
C PRO A 106 9.85 -28.77 -6.40
N GLU A 107 11.12 -28.56 -6.07
CA GLU A 107 11.65 -28.84 -4.72
C GLU A 107 11.26 -27.76 -3.71
N LEU A 108 11.29 -26.50 -4.15
CA LEU A 108 10.89 -25.36 -3.32
C LEU A 108 9.40 -25.41 -2.97
N GLU A 109 8.52 -25.85 -3.86
CA GLU A 109 7.07 -26.01 -3.61
C GLU A 109 6.75 -27.11 -2.59
N LYS A 110 7.67 -28.06 -2.34
CA LYS A 110 7.53 -29.07 -1.27
C LYS A 110 7.90 -28.51 0.10
N THR A 111 8.85 -27.58 0.12
CA THR A 111 9.39 -27.00 1.37
C THR A 111 8.65 -25.74 1.79
N LEU A 112 8.24 -24.93 0.82
CA LEU A 112 7.51 -23.67 1.02
C LEU A 112 6.01 -23.90 0.83
N ASN A 113 5.20 -23.14 1.56
CA ASN A 113 3.75 -23.18 1.36
C ASN A 113 3.39 -22.84 -0.11
N PRO A 114 2.65 -23.69 -0.84
CA PRO A 114 2.30 -23.46 -2.24
C PRO A 114 1.58 -22.12 -2.51
N ARG A 115 0.91 -21.55 -1.51
CA ARG A 115 0.30 -20.21 -1.61
C ARG A 115 1.33 -19.10 -1.87
N ILE A 116 2.59 -19.30 -1.47
CA ILE A 116 3.68 -18.34 -1.75
C ILE A 116 3.90 -18.22 -3.26
N PHE A 117 3.88 -19.32 -4.00
CA PHE A 117 4.04 -19.30 -5.46
C PHE A 117 2.84 -18.69 -6.17
N LYS A 118 1.61 -18.96 -5.70
CA LYS A 118 0.41 -18.24 -6.17
C LYS A 118 0.53 -16.73 -5.97
N ASN A 119 1.06 -16.30 -4.83
CA ASN A 119 1.32 -14.88 -4.57
C ASN A 119 2.38 -14.28 -5.52
N PHE A 120 3.39 -15.05 -5.94
CA PHE A 120 4.36 -14.61 -6.95
C PHE A 120 3.71 -14.42 -8.31
N GLU A 121 2.84 -15.34 -8.72
CA GLU A 121 2.10 -15.25 -9.98
C GLU A 121 1.20 -14.02 -10.00
N ILE A 122 0.45 -13.78 -8.92
CA ILE A 122 -0.37 -12.57 -8.77
C ILE A 122 0.50 -11.31 -8.76
N ARG A 123 1.65 -11.32 -8.10
CA ARG A 123 2.55 -10.16 -8.07
C ARG A 123 3.01 -9.77 -9.48
N ARG A 124 3.37 -10.74 -10.32
CA ARG A 124 3.72 -10.50 -11.74
C ARG A 124 2.55 -9.92 -12.56
N LYS A 125 1.32 -10.22 -12.18
CA LYS A 125 0.11 -9.65 -12.79
C LYS A 125 -0.19 -8.24 -12.27
N ALA A 126 0.16 -7.94 -11.03
CA ALA A 126 -0.19 -6.68 -10.38
C ALA A 126 0.73 -5.49 -10.74
N PHE A 127 1.93 -5.75 -11.27
CA PHE A 127 2.93 -4.71 -11.54
C PHE A 127 3.87 -5.06 -12.71
N SER A 128 4.26 -4.04 -13.46
CA SER A 128 5.32 -4.09 -14.47
C SER A 128 6.02 -2.72 -14.54
N PRO A 129 7.33 -2.64 -14.88
CA PRO A 129 8.04 -1.36 -15.00
C PRO A 129 7.39 -0.34 -15.96
N ILE A 130 6.54 -0.81 -16.90
CA ILE A 130 5.84 0.06 -17.85
C ILE A 130 4.87 1.03 -17.18
N VAL A 131 4.42 0.73 -15.95
CA VAL A 131 3.47 1.56 -15.19
C VAL A 131 4.11 2.32 -14.02
N THR A 132 5.44 2.39 -13.96
CA THR A 132 6.17 2.98 -12.84
C THR A 132 5.78 4.45 -12.61
N GLU A 133 5.69 5.25 -13.67
CA GLU A 133 5.39 6.68 -13.55
C GLU A 133 3.94 6.94 -13.13
N GLU A 134 3.00 6.11 -13.58
CA GLU A 134 1.59 6.19 -13.17
C GLU A 134 1.41 5.77 -11.72
N CYS A 135 2.14 4.76 -11.25
CA CYS A 135 2.13 4.36 -9.85
C CYS A 135 2.66 5.49 -8.94
N LYS A 136 3.70 6.24 -9.34
CA LYS A 136 4.17 7.42 -8.58
C LYS A 136 3.07 8.48 -8.47
N LYS A 137 2.38 8.78 -9.58
CA LYS A 137 1.27 9.74 -9.61
C LYS A 137 0.08 9.26 -8.75
N GLU A 138 -0.25 7.98 -8.82
CA GLU A 138 -1.29 7.37 -7.97
C GLU A 138 -0.95 7.56 -6.48
N ASN A 139 0.29 7.26 -6.07
CA ASN A 139 0.73 7.45 -4.68
C ASN A 139 0.61 8.93 -4.26
N ALA A 140 1.10 9.86 -5.08
CA ALA A 140 1.02 11.28 -4.79
C ALA A 140 -0.43 11.77 -4.59
N LEU A 141 -1.38 11.31 -5.41
CA LEU A 141 -2.81 11.60 -5.25
C LEU A 141 -3.38 11.05 -3.93
N THR A 142 -2.95 9.85 -3.50
CA THR A 142 -3.39 9.28 -2.22
C THR A 142 -2.84 10.04 -1.01
N THR A 143 -1.60 10.53 -1.11
CA THR A 143 -0.97 11.37 -0.09
C THR A 143 -1.62 12.76 -0.04
N GLU A 144 -1.92 13.35 -1.20
CA GLU A 144 -2.68 14.59 -1.31
C GLU A 144 -4.04 14.48 -0.60
N TYR A 145 -4.83 13.42 -0.90
CA TYR A 145 -6.10 13.17 -0.23
C TYR A 145 -5.94 13.07 1.29
N SER A 146 -4.95 12.32 1.76
CA SER A 146 -4.71 12.09 3.18
C SER A 146 -4.39 13.39 3.91
N LYS A 147 -3.54 14.23 3.32
CA LYS A 147 -3.19 15.56 3.85
C LYS A 147 -4.39 16.51 3.85
N PHE A 148 -5.12 16.57 2.74
CA PHE A 148 -6.30 17.41 2.63
C PHE A 148 -7.35 17.06 3.70
N MET A 149 -7.61 15.76 3.88
CA MET A 149 -8.56 15.28 4.88
C MET A 149 -8.08 15.51 6.33
N SER A 150 -6.78 15.47 6.60
CA SER A 150 -6.24 15.71 7.96
C SER A 150 -6.25 17.19 8.35
N GLU A 151 -6.10 18.08 7.37
CA GLU A 151 -6.06 19.53 7.57
C GLU A 151 -7.46 20.16 7.65
N MET A 152 -8.45 19.52 7.03
CA MET A 152 -9.83 20.01 6.97
C MET A 152 -10.41 20.30 8.37
N LYS A 153 -10.96 21.51 8.51
CA LYS A 153 -11.68 21.99 9.69
C LYS A 153 -13.17 22.11 9.39
N PHE A 154 -13.97 21.89 10.42
CA PHE A 154 -15.43 21.95 10.35
C PHE A 154 -15.92 22.98 11.35
N GLU A 155 -16.75 23.90 10.88
CA GLU A 155 -17.42 24.87 11.74
C GLU A 155 -18.54 24.17 12.51
N TYR A 156 -18.44 24.16 13.83
CA TYR A 156 -19.41 23.57 14.74
C TYR A 156 -19.44 24.37 16.04
N ASP A 157 -20.63 24.84 16.42
CA ASP A 157 -20.86 25.62 17.65
C ASP A 157 -19.92 26.84 17.78
N GLY A 158 -19.77 27.59 16.67
CA GLY A 158 -18.92 28.78 16.59
C GLY A 158 -17.41 28.51 16.62
N LYS A 159 -16.99 27.25 16.55
CA LYS A 159 -15.58 26.83 16.58
C LYS A 159 -15.22 26.04 15.34
N GLU A 160 -13.96 26.12 14.93
CA GLU A 160 -13.38 25.23 13.92
C GLU A 160 -12.79 23.99 14.60
N ILE A 161 -13.36 22.82 14.34
CA ILE A 161 -12.93 21.55 14.92
C ILE A 161 -12.48 20.55 13.85
N PRO A 162 -11.53 19.64 14.17
CA PRO A 162 -11.15 18.55 13.27
C PRO A 162 -12.29 17.55 13.02
N LEU A 163 -12.23 16.83 11.90
CA LEU A 163 -13.19 15.77 11.55
C LEU A 163 -13.35 14.70 12.65
N THR A 164 -12.25 14.31 13.29
CA THR A 164 -12.25 13.29 14.35
C THR A 164 -13.06 13.73 15.57
N VAL A 165 -12.93 15.00 15.97
CA VAL A 165 -13.70 15.59 17.07
C VAL A 165 -15.17 15.72 16.67
N LEU A 166 -15.44 16.19 15.45
CA LEU A 166 -16.82 16.32 14.95
C LEU A 166 -17.55 14.97 14.93
N ARG A 167 -16.88 13.89 14.48
CA ARG A 167 -17.44 12.54 14.45
C ARG A 167 -17.86 12.04 15.83
N GLY A 168 -17.18 12.45 16.90
CA GLY A 168 -17.57 12.10 18.28
C GLY A 168 -18.97 12.60 18.67
N TYR A 169 -19.41 13.74 18.12
CA TYR A 169 -20.75 14.28 18.37
C TYR A 169 -21.85 13.53 17.62
N LEU A 170 -21.53 12.75 16.58
CA LEU A 170 -22.51 11.94 15.83
C LEU A 170 -23.10 10.80 16.68
N SER A 171 -22.44 10.41 17.77
CA SER A 171 -22.90 9.39 18.71
C SER A 171 -23.44 9.98 20.02
N HIS A 172 -23.64 11.30 20.10
CA HIS A 172 -24.13 11.94 21.32
C HIS A 172 -25.56 11.49 21.67
N SER A 173 -25.91 11.45 22.97
CA SER A 173 -27.23 11.03 23.46
C SER A 173 -28.36 11.96 22.97
N ASP A 174 -28.11 13.27 23.00
CA ASP A 174 -29.01 14.29 22.45
C ASP A 174 -29.06 14.26 20.91
N ARG A 175 -30.28 14.14 20.36
CA ARG A 175 -30.57 14.16 18.91
C ARG A 175 -30.20 15.48 18.24
N ASN A 176 -30.38 16.61 18.92
CA ASN A 176 -30.10 17.93 18.34
C ASN A 176 -28.60 18.12 18.11
N ILE A 177 -27.77 17.63 19.04
CA ILE A 177 -26.31 17.60 18.89
C ILE A 177 -25.90 16.72 17.72
N ARG A 178 -26.44 15.50 17.61
CA ARG A 178 -26.15 14.61 16.47
C ARG A 178 -26.52 15.25 15.13
N ARG A 179 -27.70 15.89 15.06
CA ARG A 179 -28.18 16.58 13.86
C ARG A 179 -27.26 17.73 13.48
N ALA A 180 -26.94 18.62 14.42
CA ALA A 180 -26.05 19.75 14.17
C ALA A 180 -24.67 19.26 13.68
N ALA A 181 -24.14 18.18 14.26
CA ALA A 181 -22.87 17.60 13.85
C ALA A 181 -22.92 17.01 12.43
N ALA A 182 -24.01 16.32 12.08
CA ALA A 182 -24.22 15.79 10.73
C ALA A 182 -24.37 16.92 9.69
N GLU A 183 -25.09 17.99 10.02
CA GLU A 183 -25.23 19.16 9.15
C GLU A 183 -23.89 19.90 8.97
N ALA A 184 -23.11 20.07 10.04
CA ALA A 184 -21.76 20.64 9.97
C ALA A 184 -20.83 19.78 9.10
N LEU A 185 -20.87 18.45 9.25
CA LEU A 185 -20.10 17.52 8.42
C LEU A 185 -20.47 17.67 6.94
N GLY A 186 -21.77 17.66 6.63
CA GLY A 186 -22.26 17.81 5.26
C GLY A 186 -21.86 19.15 4.64
N LYS A 187 -22.01 20.26 5.37
CA LYS A 187 -21.58 21.60 4.92
C LYS A 187 -20.07 21.66 4.67
N GLY A 188 -19.27 21.14 5.59
CA GLY A 188 -17.81 21.11 5.47
C GLY A 188 -17.34 20.29 4.27
N LEU A 189 -17.93 19.10 4.05
CA LEU A 189 -17.61 18.29 2.87
C LEU A 189 -18.08 18.97 1.58
N LYS A 190 -19.28 19.55 1.57
CA LYS A 190 -19.82 20.26 0.39
C LYS A 190 -18.95 21.46 -0.01
N LYS A 191 -18.45 22.22 0.96
CA LYS A 191 -17.52 23.35 0.72
C LYS A 191 -16.24 22.90 0.01
N ASN A 192 -15.84 21.64 0.20
CA ASN A 192 -14.62 21.05 -0.32
C ASN A 192 -14.87 20.03 -1.45
N ALA A 193 -16.11 19.97 -1.98
CA ALA A 193 -16.52 18.94 -2.93
C ALA A 193 -15.67 18.95 -4.20
N GLU A 194 -15.39 20.13 -4.79
CA GLU A 194 -14.59 20.24 -6.02
C GLU A 194 -13.20 19.60 -5.87
N THR A 195 -12.53 19.83 -4.76
CA THR A 195 -11.20 19.23 -4.49
C THR A 195 -11.30 17.72 -4.30
N LEU A 196 -12.29 17.26 -3.53
CA LEU A 196 -12.50 15.82 -3.28
C LEU A 196 -12.84 15.07 -4.57
N ASP A 197 -13.73 15.64 -5.38
CA ASP A 197 -14.18 15.08 -6.65
C ASP A 197 -13.03 15.05 -7.66
N ARG A 198 -12.22 16.11 -7.75
CA ARG A 198 -11.02 16.14 -8.61
C ARG A 198 -10.04 15.03 -8.24
N ILE A 199 -9.67 14.90 -6.95
CA ILE A 199 -8.72 13.87 -6.53
C ILE A 199 -9.25 12.48 -6.86
N TYR A 200 -10.55 12.23 -6.63
CA TYR A 200 -11.14 10.93 -6.93
C TYR A 200 -11.22 10.65 -8.44
N ASP A 201 -11.58 11.64 -9.26
CA ASP A 201 -11.59 11.54 -10.72
C ASP A 201 -10.19 11.25 -11.28
N ASP A 202 -9.17 11.96 -10.81
CA ASP A 202 -7.77 11.74 -11.18
C ASP A 202 -7.30 10.33 -10.77
N LEU A 203 -7.69 9.85 -9.58
CA LEU A 203 -7.42 8.49 -9.12
C LEU A 203 -8.09 7.43 -10.01
N VAL A 204 -9.33 7.65 -10.45
CA VAL A 204 -10.03 6.71 -11.34
C VAL A 204 -9.36 6.66 -12.71
N LYS A 205 -9.01 7.83 -13.27
CA LYS A 205 -8.32 7.93 -14.57
C LYS A 205 -6.97 7.24 -14.56
N ILE A 206 -6.11 7.54 -13.59
CA ILE A 206 -4.76 6.95 -13.53
C ILE A 206 -4.80 5.44 -13.31
N ARG A 207 -5.73 4.95 -12.47
CA ARG A 207 -5.93 3.51 -12.24
C ARG A 207 -6.41 2.79 -13.48
N THR A 208 -7.29 3.43 -14.26
CA THR A 208 -7.75 2.92 -15.55
C THR A 208 -6.59 2.83 -16.55
N GLU A 209 -5.77 3.87 -16.64
CA GLU A 209 -4.57 3.90 -17.48
C GLU A 209 -3.59 2.78 -17.11
N ILE A 210 -3.30 2.58 -15.82
CA ILE A 210 -2.42 1.50 -15.34
C ILE A 210 -2.97 0.13 -15.77
N ALA A 211 -4.27 -0.11 -15.56
CA ALA A 211 -4.89 -1.37 -15.93
C ALA A 211 -4.79 -1.64 -17.43
N HIS A 212 -5.07 -0.65 -18.27
CA HIS A 212 -4.95 -0.76 -19.74
C HIS A 212 -3.52 -1.00 -20.19
N LYS A 213 -2.54 -0.31 -19.60
CA LYS A 213 -1.10 -0.52 -19.87
C LYS A 213 -0.66 -1.94 -19.53
N LEU A 214 -1.21 -2.53 -18.47
CA LEU A 214 -0.95 -3.92 -18.09
C LEU A 214 -1.77 -4.95 -18.88
N GLY A 215 -2.61 -4.52 -19.82
CA GLY A 215 -3.40 -5.40 -20.69
C GLY A 215 -4.73 -5.88 -20.09
N TYR A 216 -5.20 -5.26 -19.02
CA TYR A 216 -6.49 -5.59 -18.40
C TYR A 216 -7.62 -4.72 -18.96
N ARG A 217 -8.85 -5.22 -18.91
CA ARG A 217 -10.03 -4.49 -19.39
C ARG A 217 -10.32 -3.24 -18.55
N ASP A 218 -10.22 -3.38 -17.23
CA ASP A 218 -10.58 -2.37 -16.25
C ASP A 218 -9.75 -2.54 -14.97
N PHE A 219 -9.79 -1.54 -14.09
CA PHE A 219 -9.06 -1.58 -12.82
C PHE A 219 -9.60 -2.63 -11.84
N VAL A 220 -10.79 -3.21 -12.06
CA VAL A 220 -11.33 -4.23 -11.15
C VAL A 220 -10.44 -5.45 -11.17
N GLU A 221 -10.07 -5.95 -12.35
CA GLU A 221 -9.19 -7.11 -12.46
C GLU A 221 -7.82 -6.85 -11.80
N LEU A 222 -7.17 -5.73 -12.14
CA LEU A 222 -5.92 -5.32 -11.53
C LEU A 222 -6.04 -5.16 -10.00
N GLY A 223 -7.15 -4.59 -9.52
CA GLY A 223 -7.43 -4.42 -8.11
C GLY A 223 -7.47 -5.74 -7.35
N TYR A 224 -8.03 -6.79 -7.94
CA TYR A 224 -8.03 -8.13 -7.32
C TYR A 224 -6.61 -8.69 -7.19
N TYR A 225 -5.76 -8.52 -8.21
CA TYR A 225 -4.36 -8.90 -8.13
C TYR A 225 -3.59 -8.08 -7.09
N ARG A 226 -3.77 -6.76 -7.06
CA ARG A 226 -3.15 -5.89 -6.05
C ARG A 226 -3.56 -6.25 -4.62
N MET A 227 -4.78 -6.74 -4.41
CA MET A 227 -5.27 -7.23 -3.12
C MET A 227 -4.78 -8.65 -2.77
N GLY A 228 -4.05 -9.34 -3.64
CA GLY A 228 -3.55 -10.69 -3.39
C GLY A 228 -4.67 -11.75 -3.35
N ARG A 229 -5.80 -11.52 -4.04
CA ARG A 229 -6.94 -12.43 -4.03
C ARG A 229 -6.63 -13.66 -4.89
N ILE A 230 -6.38 -14.80 -4.22
CA ILE A 230 -6.04 -16.09 -4.87
C ILE A 230 -7.19 -17.10 -4.89
N ASP A 231 -8.26 -16.87 -4.12
CA ASP A 231 -9.30 -17.85 -3.82
C ASP A 231 -10.73 -17.36 -4.07
N TYR A 232 -10.91 -16.13 -4.55
CA TYR A 232 -12.19 -15.63 -5.05
C TYR A 232 -12.03 -14.55 -6.12
N ASP A 233 -13.05 -14.43 -6.97
CA ASP A 233 -13.09 -13.55 -8.14
C ASP A 233 -14.28 -12.58 -8.12
N ARG A 234 -14.43 -11.81 -9.21
CA ARG A 234 -15.46 -10.79 -9.37
C ARG A 234 -16.87 -11.38 -9.35
N GLU A 235 -17.03 -12.55 -9.93
CA GLU A 235 -18.28 -13.29 -10.09
C GLU A 235 -18.76 -13.84 -8.74
N MET A 236 -17.85 -14.40 -7.93
CA MET A 236 -18.13 -14.84 -6.56
C MET A 236 -18.62 -13.69 -5.69
N VAL A 237 -17.95 -12.52 -5.76
CA VAL A 237 -18.39 -11.33 -5.00
C VAL A 237 -19.74 -10.82 -5.54
N SER A 238 -20.02 -10.92 -6.84
CA SER A 238 -21.34 -10.58 -7.39
C SER A 238 -22.45 -11.43 -6.79
N ARG A 239 -22.30 -12.77 -6.85
CA ARG A 239 -23.26 -13.70 -6.25
C ARG A 239 -23.41 -13.48 -4.75
N PHE A 240 -22.33 -13.18 -4.04
CA PHE A 240 -22.41 -12.85 -2.62
C PHE A 240 -23.29 -11.62 -2.38
N ARG A 241 -23.10 -10.53 -3.14
CA ARG A 241 -23.90 -9.30 -3.00
C ARG A 241 -25.38 -9.52 -3.29
N GLU A 242 -25.71 -10.35 -4.28
CA GLU A 242 -27.11 -10.72 -4.58
C GLU A 242 -27.85 -11.36 -3.40
N ASN A 243 -27.14 -11.95 -2.44
CA ASN A 243 -27.74 -12.55 -1.24
C ASN A 243 -27.81 -11.61 -0.03
N VAL A 244 -27.27 -10.40 -0.13
CA VAL A 244 -27.26 -9.39 0.95
C VAL A 244 -28.23 -8.24 0.65
N VAL A 245 -28.49 -7.98 -0.63
CA VAL A 245 -29.32 -6.88 -1.14
C VAL A 245 -30.81 -7.20 -1.01
#